data_AF-A0A835HVZ6-F1
#
_entry.id   AF-A0A835HVZ6-F1
#
_cell.length_a   1.000
_cell.length_b   1.000
_cell.length_c   1.000
_cell.angle_alpha   90.00
_cell.angle_beta   90.00
_cell.angle_gamma   90.00
#
_symmetry.space_group_name_H-M   'P 1'
#
loop_
_entity.id
_entity.type
_entity.pdbx_description
1 polymer ?
#
loop_
_entity_poly.entity_id
_entity_poly.type
_entity_poly.pdbx_seq_one_letter_code
_entity_poly.pdbx_strand_id
1 'polypeptide(L)'
;MADFFLNGTLHYGTESHPSEFTAGYYNTFIRDGYLPIARLFGRYGVILCCVGFEMRDSEEKQMHPLSSSEGFFRQILLAARASDLPLDGENSTARLNNQSLQQVLKMSRFYSDGLDELFFSFNFVRMGQTLFERDNWTRFTEFVKQISHGSNFQAKLNFGGSELCLSTSAAKKVRVALAYC
;
A
#
# COMPACT_ATOMS: atom_id res chain seq x y z
N MET A 1 1.88 13.42 5.89
CA MET A 1 1.65 12.60 4.70
C MET A 1 2.81 12.87 3.76
N ALA A 2 3.50 11.84 3.29
CA ALA A 2 4.57 11.99 2.31
C ALA A 2 4.07 11.35 1.02
N ASP A 3 3.73 12.18 0.03
CA ASP A 3 3.16 11.72 -1.23
C ASP A 3 4.29 11.31 -2.19
N PHE A 4 4.42 10.01 -2.46
CA PHE A 4 5.32 9.50 -3.49
C PHE A 4 4.60 9.54 -4.85
N PHE A 5 4.93 10.53 -5.67
CA PHE A 5 4.27 10.75 -6.97
C PHE A 5 4.57 9.66 -8.01
N LEU A 6 3.55 9.40 -8.83
CA LEU A 6 3.40 8.59 -10.05
C LEU A 6 4.60 8.44 -11.01
N ASN A 7 5.63 9.27 -10.93
CA ASN A 7 6.74 9.26 -11.89
C ASN A 7 7.77 8.15 -11.64
N GLY A 8 7.68 7.44 -10.51
CA GLY A 8 8.64 6.38 -10.15
C GLY A 8 8.56 5.13 -11.02
N THR A 9 7.47 4.93 -11.76
CA THR A 9 7.27 3.74 -12.60
C THR A 9 7.91 3.88 -13.98
N LEU A 10 7.96 5.11 -14.51
CA LEU A 10 8.51 5.41 -15.83
C LEU A 10 10.03 5.29 -15.82
N HIS A 11 10.59 4.55 -16.78
CA HIS A 11 12.03 4.25 -16.88
C HIS A 11 12.60 3.41 -15.71
N TYR A 12 11.76 2.81 -14.85
CA TYR A 12 12.21 1.96 -13.74
C TYR A 12 13.03 0.74 -14.21
N GLY A 13 12.81 0.27 -15.45
CA GLY A 13 13.58 -0.82 -16.06
C GLY A 13 14.93 -0.38 -16.66
N THR A 14 15.30 0.90 -16.58
CA THR A 14 16.62 1.39 -17.00
C THR A 14 17.60 1.35 -15.84
N GLU A 15 18.91 1.25 -16.07
CA GLU A 15 19.89 1.23 -14.97
C GLU A 15 19.95 2.53 -14.16
N SER A 16 19.66 3.66 -14.81
CA SER A 16 19.81 5.00 -14.24
C SER A 16 18.54 5.57 -13.61
N HIS A 17 17.38 4.94 -13.82
CA HIS A 17 16.09 5.36 -13.23
C HIS A 17 15.84 6.89 -13.33
N PRO A 18 15.93 7.50 -14.54
CA PRO A 18 16.01 8.95 -14.69
C PRO A 18 14.77 9.71 -14.18
N SER A 19 13.58 9.11 -14.23
CA SER A 19 12.36 9.73 -13.69
C SER A 19 12.40 9.84 -12.17
N GLU A 20 12.90 8.79 -11.50
CA GLU A 20 13.07 8.78 -10.04
C GLU A 20 14.15 9.78 -9.63
N PHE A 21 15.28 9.79 -10.35
CA PHE A 21 16.38 10.71 -10.09
C PHE A 21 15.95 12.18 -10.20
N THR A 22 15.21 12.54 -11.25
CA THR A 22 14.70 13.90 -11.44
C THR A 22 13.60 14.28 -10.44
N ALA A 23 12.85 13.29 -9.91
CA ALA A 23 11.93 13.48 -8.80
C ALA A 23 12.61 13.63 -7.43
N GLY A 24 13.94 13.46 -7.36
CA GLY A 24 14.73 13.57 -6.13
C GLY A 24 14.95 12.23 -5.41
N TYR A 25 14.50 11.12 -5.98
CA TYR A 25 14.78 9.78 -5.47
C TYR A 25 16.03 9.25 -6.15
N TYR A 26 17.14 9.19 -5.42
CA TYR A 26 18.38 8.61 -5.93
C TYR A 26 18.31 7.06 -5.95
N ASN A 27 17.33 6.50 -6.64
CA ASN A 27 17.22 5.07 -6.90
C ASN A 27 18.00 4.72 -8.16
N THR A 28 18.70 3.59 -8.17
CA THR A 28 19.34 3.03 -9.37
C THR A 28 19.29 1.51 -9.29
N PHE A 29 19.65 0.81 -10.36
CA PHE A 29 19.71 -0.65 -10.37
C PHE A 29 20.58 -1.24 -9.23
N ILE A 30 21.60 -0.51 -8.77
CA ILE A 30 22.54 -0.95 -7.72
C ILE A 30 22.34 -0.24 -6.37
N ARG A 31 21.39 0.70 -6.28
CA ARG A 31 21.18 1.52 -5.08
C ARG A 31 19.70 1.63 -4.76
N ASP A 32 19.32 1.15 -3.58
CA ASP A 32 17.97 1.38 -3.06
C ASP A 32 17.79 2.85 -2.61
N GLY A 33 17.01 3.59 -3.40
CA GLY A 33 16.65 4.98 -3.12
C GLY A 33 15.64 5.15 -1.99
N TYR A 34 14.85 4.12 -1.69
CA TYR A 34 13.69 4.19 -0.81
C TYR A 34 13.98 3.72 0.60
N LEU A 35 14.85 2.71 0.76
CA LEU A 35 15.20 2.15 2.06
C LEU A 35 15.71 3.21 3.07
N PRO A 36 16.59 4.17 2.71
CA PRO A 36 17.00 5.21 3.64
C PRO A 36 15.83 6.09 4.10
N ILE A 37 14.87 6.37 3.21
CA ILE A 37 13.68 7.17 3.50
C ILE A 37 12.72 6.38 4.40
N ALA A 38 12.48 5.11 4.08
CA ALA A 38 11.67 4.21 4.90
C ALA A 38 12.23 4.08 6.32
N ARG A 39 13.55 3.92 6.47
CA ARG A 39 14.21 3.89 7.80
C ARG A 39 14.04 5.19 8.57
N LEU A 40 14.12 6.33 7.90
CA LEU A 40 13.88 7.63 8.53
C LEU A 40 12.44 7.70 9.05
N PHE A 41 11.48 7.30 8.22
CA PHE A 41 10.06 7.30 8.54
C PHE A 41 9.70 6.33 9.66
N GLY A 42 10.30 5.14 9.69
CA GLY A 42 10.09 4.14 10.74
C GLY A 42 10.43 4.68 12.13
N ARG A 43 11.44 5.56 12.24
CA ARG A 43 11.79 6.22 13.51
C ARG A 43 10.69 7.14 14.05
N TYR A 44 9.86 7.70 13.17
CA TYR A 44 8.80 8.64 13.53
C TYR A 44 7.41 7.99 13.55
N GLY A 45 7.30 6.69 13.23
CA GLY A 45 6.02 5.97 13.22
C GLY A 45 5.00 6.57 12.25
N VAL A 46 5.47 7.07 11.09
CA VAL A 46 4.57 7.60 10.05
C VAL A 46 3.97 6.47 9.22
N ILE A 47 2.86 6.75 8.54
CA ILE A 47 2.29 5.87 7.52
C ILE A 47 2.84 6.30 6.16
N LEU A 48 3.31 5.33 5.38
CA LEU A 48 3.77 5.56 4.02
C LEU A 48 2.57 5.45 3.06
N CYS A 49 2.30 6.52 2.32
CA CYS A 49 1.18 6.58 1.37
C CYS A 49 1.72 6.44 -0.06
N CYS A 50 1.14 5.55 -0.86
CA CYS A 50 1.57 5.31 -2.24
C CYS A 50 0.37 5.21 -3.18
N VAL A 51 0.46 5.91 -4.30
CA VAL A 51 -0.59 5.95 -5.33
C VAL A 51 -0.20 5.06 -6.49
N GLY A 52 -1.12 4.22 -6.98
CA GLY A 52 -0.95 3.44 -8.21
C GLY A 52 -0.84 1.92 -8.00
N PHE A 53 -1.16 1.38 -6.83
CA PHE A 53 -1.09 -0.08 -6.57
C PHE A 53 -1.92 -0.93 -7.53
N GLU A 54 -2.86 -0.33 -8.26
CA GLU A 54 -3.69 -1.01 -9.25
C GLU A 54 -3.00 -1.17 -10.63
N MET A 55 -1.88 -0.47 -10.84
CA MET A 55 -1.15 -0.47 -12.10
C MET A 55 -0.44 -1.80 -12.36
N ARG A 56 -0.33 -2.16 -13.66
CA ARG A 56 0.28 -3.41 -14.10
C ARG A 56 1.27 -3.17 -15.24
N ASP A 57 2.40 -3.85 -15.15
CA ASP A 57 3.43 -3.87 -16.19
C ASP A 57 2.87 -4.26 -17.56
N SER A 58 1.89 -5.18 -17.61
CA SER A 58 1.28 -5.64 -18.86
C SER A 58 0.52 -4.54 -19.62
N GLU A 59 0.04 -3.52 -18.92
CA GLU A 59 -0.63 -2.36 -19.52
C GLU A 59 0.40 -1.27 -19.83
N GLU A 60 1.25 -0.95 -18.85
CA GLU A 60 2.23 0.14 -18.95
C GLU A 60 3.26 -0.09 -20.05
N LYS A 61 3.76 -1.33 -20.18
CA LYS A 61 4.80 -1.69 -21.16
C LYS A 61 4.33 -1.63 -22.62
N GLN A 62 3.02 -1.53 -22.87
CA GLN A 62 2.49 -1.34 -24.23
C GLN A 62 2.88 0.03 -24.79
N MET A 63 2.95 1.05 -23.92
CA MET A 63 3.32 2.41 -24.30
C MET A 63 4.77 2.74 -23.91
N HIS A 64 5.24 2.18 -22.79
CA HIS A 64 6.56 2.45 -22.22
C HIS A 64 7.27 1.14 -21.85
N PRO A 65 8.00 0.50 -22.79
CA PRO A 65 8.57 -0.84 -22.59
C PRO A 65 9.52 -0.98 -21.39
N LEU A 66 10.13 0.13 -20.97
CA LEU A 66 11.09 0.20 -19.87
C LEU A 66 10.47 0.68 -18.55
N SER A 67 9.14 0.79 -18.47
CA SER A 67 8.45 1.08 -17.22
C SER A 67 8.11 -0.20 -16.46
N SER A 68 8.04 -0.10 -15.13
CA SER A 68 7.59 -1.21 -14.29
C SER A 68 6.98 -0.70 -13.00
N SER A 69 5.67 -0.53 -13.01
CA SER A 69 4.86 -0.29 -11.81
C SER A 69 5.01 -1.42 -10.78
N GLU A 70 4.96 -2.68 -11.22
CA GLU A 70 5.07 -3.82 -10.30
C GLU A 70 6.43 -3.91 -9.62
N GLY A 71 7.50 -3.66 -10.38
CA GLY A 71 8.88 -3.61 -9.87
C GLY A 71 9.06 -2.48 -8.86
N PHE A 72 8.58 -1.28 -9.20
CA PHE A 72 8.59 -0.11 -8.34
C PHE A 72 7.89 -0.37 -7.01
N PHE A 73 6.61 -0.78 -7.03
CA PHE A 73 5.87 -1.03 -5.80
C PHE A 73 6.50 -2.17 -4.99
N ARG A 74 7.01 -3.23 -5.64
CA ARG A 74 7.70 -4.30 -4.91
C ARG A 74 8.90 -3.78 -4.11
N GLN A 75 9.68 -2.84 -4.66
CA GLN A 75 10.79 -2.23 -3.92
C GLN A 75 10.30 -1.40 -2.74
N ILE A 76 9.27 -0.56 -2.94
CA ILE A 76 8.65 0.23 -1.86
C ILE A 76 8.13 -0.67 -0.73
N LEU A 77 7.39 -1.73 -1.08
CA LEU A 77 6.83 -2.69 -0.13
C LEU A 77 7.94 -3.36 0.70
N LEU A 78 9.05 -3.76 0.07
CA LEU A 78 10.19 -4.34 0.77
C LEU A 78 10.91 -3.34 1.68
N ALA A 79 11.08 -2.08 1.24
CA ALA A 79 11.69 -1.02 2.03
C ALA A 79 10.84 -0.66 3.26
N ALA A 80 9.51 -0.58 3.09
CA ALA A 80 8.55 -0.36 4.16
C ALA A 80 8.57 -1.50 5.18
N ARG A 81 8.56 -2.75 4.69
CA ARG A 81 8.64 -3.95 5.53
C ARG A 81 9.93 -4.01 6.34
N ALA A 82 11.07 -3.66 5.73
CA ALA A 82 12.37 -3.63 6.40
C ALA A 82 12.49 -2.50 7.45
N SER A 83 11.49 -1.60 7.52
CA SER A 83 11.48 -0.44 8.41
C SER A 83 10.23 -0.39 9.30
N ASP A 84 9.47 -1.49 9.37
CA ASP A 84 8.24 -1.64 10.17
C ASP A 84 7.21 -0.52 9.94
N LEU A 85 7.05 -0.10 8.68
CA LEU A 85 6.16 1.00 8.31
C LEU A 85 4.76 0.53 7.95
N PRO A 86 3.68 1.05 8.55
CA PRO A 86 2.35 0.87 7.97
C PRO A 86 2.24 1.51 6.58
N LEU A 87 1.43 0.91 5.70
CA LEU A 87 1.22 1.37 4.34
C LEU A 87 -0.25 1.72 4.08
N ASP A 88 -0.44 2.81 3.36
CA ASP A 88 -1.72 3.21 2.81
C ASP A 88 -1.62 3.33 1.27
N GLY A 89 -2.45 2.57 0.57
CA GLY A 89 -2.48 2.56 -0.88
C GLY A 89 -3.62 3.40 -1.45
N GLU A 90 -3.36 4.09 -2.54
CA GLU A 90 -4.37 4.80 -3.32
C GLU A 90 -4.34 4.34 -4.76
N ASN A 91 -5.47 4.40 -5.46
CA ASN A 91 -5.48 4.20 -6.91
C ASN A 91 -5.18 5.50 -7.67
N SER A 92 -4.45 5.38 -8.77
CA SER A 92 -4.12 6.49 -9.67
C SER A 92 -5.29 6.95 -10.55
N THR A 93 -6.14 6.01 -10.95
CA THR A 93 -7.30 6.27 -11.81
C THR A 93 -8.53 5.60 -11.21
N ALA A 94 -9.71 6.22 -11.30
CA ALA A 94 -10.96 5.69 -10.77
C ALA A 94 -11.52 4.49 -11.58
N ARG A 95 -10.65 3.65 -12.14
CA ARG A 95 -10.97 2.47 -12.96
C ARG A 95 -11.28 1.25 -12.10
N LEU A 96 -12.54 0.82 -12.14
CA LEU A 96 -13.07 -0.35 -11.42
C LEU A 96 -13.18 -1.56 -12.35
N ASN A 97 -12.03 -2.14 -12.70
CA ASN A 97 -12.00 -3.41 -13.42
C ASN A 97 -11.45 -4.51 -12.50
N ASN A 98 -11.78 -5.76 -12.80
CA ASN A 98 -11.37 -6.88 -11.94
C ASN A 98 -9.85 -7.00 -11.87
N GLN A 99 -9.14 -6.64 -12.94
CA GLN A 99 -7.70 -6.81 -13.01
C GLN A 99 -6.95 -5.80 -12.12
N SER A 100 -7.41 -4.55 -12.08
CA SER A 100 -6.86 -3.47 -11.25
C SER A 100 -7.12 -3.74 -9.76
N LEU A 101 -8.33 -4.18 -9.41
CA LEU A 101 -8.67 -4.55 -8.03
C LEU A 101 -7.91 -5.80 -7.55
N GLN A 102 -7.75 -6.82 -8.39
CA GLN A 102 -6.95 -8.00 -8.07
C GLN A 102 -5.46 -7.66 -7.92
N GLN A 103 -4.97 -6.68 -8.67
CA GLN A 103 -3.60 -6.20 -8.53
C GLN A 103 -3.35 -5.56 -7.15
N VAL A 104 -4.28 -4.72 -6.68
CA VAL A 104 -4.21 -4.14 -5.33
C VAL A 104 -4.20 -5.26 -4.27
N LEU A 105 -5.07 -6.26 -4.40
CA LEU A 105 -5.10 -7.41 -3.48
C LEU A 105 -3.80 -8.21 -3.50
N LYS A 106 -3.20 -8.42 -4.67
CA LYS A 106 -1.90 -9.08 -4.83
C LYS A 106 -0.81 -8.33 -4.06
N MET A 107 -0.74 -7.01 -4.21
CA MET A 107 0.26 -6.18 -3.53
C MET A 107 0.02 -6.10 -2.02
N SER A 108 -1.23 -5.95 -1.59
CA SER A 108 -1.63 -6.00 -0.18
C SER A 108 -1.23 -7.32 0.48
N ARG A 109 -1.54 -8.46 -0.15
CA ARG A 109 -1.14 -9.79 0.35
C ARG A 109 0.37 -9.96 0.40
N PHE A 110 1.08 -9.53 -0.64
CA PHE A 110 2.55 -9.57 -0.65
C PHE A 110 3.14 -8.77 0.52
N TYR A 111 2.51 -7.65 0.89
CA TYR A 111 2.95 -6.83 2.00
C TYR A 111 2.69 -7.48 3.36
N SER A 112 1.46 -7.94 3.58
CA SER A 112 1.03 -8.51 4.86
C SER A 112 1.47 -9.97 5.08
N ASP A 113 2.06 -10.62 4.07
CA ASP A 113 2.44 -12.04 4.16
C ASP A 113 3.43 -12.30 5.31
N GLY A 114 3.00 -13.08 6.30
CA GLY A 114 3.80 -13.45 7.47
C GLY A 114 4.02 -12.32 8.49
N LEU A 115 3.17 -11.28 8.50
CA LEU A 115 3.27 -10.15 9.42
C LEU A 115 1.94 -9.94 10.17
N ASP A 116 1.95 -10.19 11.48
CA ASP A 116 0.74 -10.06 12.32
C ASP A 116 0.42 -8.60 12.71
N GLU A 117 1.42 -7.71 12.73
CA GLU A 117 1.28 -6.33 13.23
C GLU A 117 1.29 -5.24 12.13
N LEU A 118 1.76 -5.57 10.92
CA LEU A 118 1.83 -4.61 9.82
C LEU A 118 0.53 -4.60 9.02
N PHE A 119 -0.11 -3.43 8.97
CA PHE A 119 -1.35 -3.25 8.23
C PHE A 119 -1.11 -2.56 6.88
N PHE A 120 -1.87 -3.01 5.88
CA PHE A 120 -2.04 -2.36 4.59
C PHE A 120 -3.46 -1.83 4.53
N SER A 121 -3.64 -0.52 4.47
CA SER A 121 -4.92 0.12 4.16
C SER A 121 -4.99 0.52 2.70
N PHE A 122 -6.21 0.69 2.19
CA PHE A 122 -6.43 1.15 0.82
C PHE A 122 -7.53 2.20 0.78
N ASN A 123 -7.20 3.37 0.26
CA ASN A 123 -8.09 4.49 0.04
C ASN A 123 -8.47 4.56 -1.45
N PHE A 124 -9.74 4.26 -1.76
CA PHE A 124 -10.24 4.31 -3.13
C PHE A 124 -10.64 5.75 -3.53
N VAL A 125 -9.93 6.30 -4.52
CA VAL A 125 -10.08 7.66 -5.05
C VAL A 125 -10.64 7.60 -6.48
N ARG A 126 -11.85 8.06 -6.79
CA ARG A 126 -12.80 8.84 -5.99
C ARG A 126 -14.17 8.20 -6.04
N MET A 127 -14.92 8.35 -4.95
CA MET A 127 -16.36 8.11 -4.93
C MET A 127 -17.07 9.01 -5.96
N GLY A 128 -17.84 8.40 -6.86
CA GLY A 128 -18.57 9.11 -7.92
C GLY A 128 -19.70 8.25 -8.45
N GLN A 129 -20.53 8.81 -9.35
CA GLN A 129 -21.70 8.13 -9.89
C GLN A 129 -21.34 6.77 -10.54
N THR A 130 -20.21 6.71 -11.23
CA THR A 130 -19.72 5.50 -11.90
C THR A 130 -19.43 4.35 -10.94
N LEU A 131 -18.98 4.63 -9.70
CA LEU A 131 -18.75 3.62 -8.67
C LEU A 131 -20.06 2.88 -8.31
N PHE A 132 -21.19 3.59 -8.35
CA PHE A 132 -22.50 3.07 -7.97
C PHE A 132 -23.28 2.43 -9.12
N GLU A 133 -22.71 2.36 -10.31
CA GLU A 133 -23.25 1.51 -11.37
C GLU A 133 -23.25 0.04 -10.91
N ARG A 134 -24.31 -0.71 -11.27
CA ARG A 134 -24.57 -2.06 -10.73
C ARG A 134 -23.33 -2.98 -10.77
N ASP A 135 -22.63 -3.01 -11.91
CA ASP A 135 -21.49 -3.89 -12.10
C ASP A 135 -20.26 -3.40 -11.31
N ASN A 136 -20.00 -2.09 -11.30
CA ASN A 136 -18.89 -1.49 -10.58
C ASN A 136 -19.07 -1.63 -9.07
N TRP A 137 -20.30 -1.43 -8.57
CA TRP A 137 -20.64 -1.62 -7.17
C TRP A 137 -20.46 -3.07 -6.73
N THR A 138 -20.87 -4.02 -7.57
CA THR A 138 -20.66 -5.46 -7.31
C THR A 138 -19.16 -5.79 -7.21
N ARG A 139 -18.34 -5.28 -8.13
CA ARG A 139 -16.87 -5.47 -8.09
C ARG A 139 -16.24 -4.81 -6.87
N PHE A 140 -16.67 -3.60 -6.53
CA PHE A 140 -16.13 -2.85 -5.39
C PHE A 140 -16.46 -3.53 -4.05
N THR A 141 -17.71 -3.95 -3.85
CA THR A 141 -18.12 -4.66 -2.62
C THR A 141 -17.40 -5.99 -2.47
N GLU A 142 -17.17 -6.71 -3.56
CA GLU A 142 -16.37 -7.93 -3.56
C GLU A 142 -14.90 -7.65 -3.22
N PHE A 143 -14.31 -6.60 -3.79
CA PHE A 143 -12.97 -6.14 -3.42
C PHE A 143 -12.85 -5.79 -1.93
N VAL A 144 -13.83 -5.06 -1.36
CA VAL A 144 -13.86 -4.71 0.07
C VAL A 144 -13.90 -5.96 0.96
N LYS A 145 -14.66 -6.99 0.57
CA LYS A 145 -14.69 -8.28 1.30
C LYS A 145 -13.33 -8.99 1.23
N GLN A 146 -12.68 -8.96 0.07
CA GLN A 146 -11.39 -9.64 -0.11
C GLN A 146 -10.25 -8.95 0.62
N ILE A 147 -10.20 -7.62 0.63
CA ILE A 147 -9.12 -6.86 1.30
C ILE A 147 -9.28 -6.87 2.84
N SER A 148 -10.51 -7.03 3.34
CA SER A 148 -10.77 -7.25 4.77
C SER A 148 -10.52 -8.69 5.24
N HIS A 149 -9.88 -9.53 4.42
CA HIS A 149 -9.62 -10.94 4.70
C HIS A 149 -10.89 -11.74 5.05
N GLY A 150 -12.05 -11.35 4.52
CA GLY A 150 -13.33 -11.98 4.83
C GLY A 150 -13.80 -11.77 6.29
N SER A 151 -13.10 -10.95 7.07
CA SER A 151 -13.64 -10.46 8.33
C SER A 151 -14.85 -9.59 8.00
N ASN A 152 -16.02 -9.95 8.55
CA ASN A 152 -17.20 -9.10 8.44
C ASN A 152 -16.83 -7.71 8.94
N PHE A 153 -17.22 -6.66 8.22
CA PHE A 153 -17.01 -5.27 8.64
C PHE A 153 -17.42 -5.10 10.11
N GLN A 154 -16.44 -5.04 11.01
CA GLN A 154 -16.66 -4.84 12.42
C GLN A 154 -16.70 -3.33 12.66
N ALA A 155 -17.87 -2.74 12.41
CA ALA A 155 -18.14 -1.43 12.98
C ALA A 155 -18.14 -1.61 14.50
N LYS A 156 -17.08 -1.19 15.19
CA LYS A 156 -17.13 -0.93 16.64
C LYS A 156 -18.02 0.30 16.84
N LEU A 157 -19.31 0.12 16.65
CA LEU A 157 -20.32 1.06 17.10
C LEU A 157 -20.39 0.83 18.61
N ASN A 158 -19.71 1.68 19.37
CA ASN A 158 -19.83 1.70 20.84
C ASN A 158 -21.24 2.17 21.21
N PHE A 159 -22.24 1.32 20.99
CA PHE A 159 -23.51 1.44 21.68
C PHE A 159 -23.24 0.98 23.11
N GLY A 160 -23.28 1.91 24.07
CA GLY A 160 -23.08 1.58 25.48
C GLY A 160 -24.01 0.45 25.90
N GLY A 161 -23.44 -0.73 26.15
CA GLY A 161 -24.20 -1.90 26.59
C GLY A 161 -23.51 -3.23 26.29
N SER A 162 -22.77 -3.73 27.28
CA SER A 162 -22.28 -5.10 27.45
C SER A 162 -21.19 -5.60 26.47
N GLU A 163 -19.95 -5.61 26.96
CA GLU A 163 -18.83 -6.37 26.39
C GLU A 163 -19.16 -7.87 26.33
N LEU A 164 -19.15 -8.42 25.11
CA LEU A 164 -18.81 -9.82 24.86
C LEU A 164 -17.73 -9.83 23.77
N CYS A 165 -16.51 -9.49 24.18
CA CYS A 165 -15.32 -9.78 23.40
C CYS A 165 -15.05 -11.28 23.49
N LEU A 166 -15.29 -12.02 22.40
CA LEU A 166 -14.58 -13.28 22.15
C LEU A 166 -13.16 -12.91 21.72
N SER A 167 -12.29 -12.73 22.72
CA SER A 167 -10.87 -12.50 22.57
C SER A 167 -10.14 -13.83 22.38
N THR A 168 -9.58 -14.08 21.19
CA THR A 168 -8.34 -14.85 21.09
C THR A 168 -7.18 -13.91 21.38
N SER A 169 -6.69 -14.02 22.63
CA SER A 169 -5.37 -13.63 23.17
C SER A 169 -4.27 -13.44 22.11
N ALA A 170 -3.40 -12.43 22.13
CA ALA A 170 -2.69 -11.90 23.31
C ALA A 170 -2.35 -10.41 23.18
N ALA A 171 -2.57 -9.67 24.26
CA ALA A 171 -1.95 -8.38 24.49
C ALA A 171 -0.55 -8.56 25.07
N LYS A 172 0.46 -7.84 24.56
CA LYS A 172 1.58 -7.36 25.38
C LYS A 172 1.97 -5.95 24.98
N LYS A 173 1.84 -5.05 25.96
CA LYS A 173 2.33 -3.68 25.95
C LYS A 173 3.49 -3.64 26.94
N VAL A 174 4.70 -3.31 26.49
CA VAL A 174 5.74 -2.76 27.38
C VAL A 174 6.51 -1.69 26.62
N ARG A 175 6.25 -0.43 26.97
CA ARG A 175 7.18 0.68 26.75
C ARG A 175 8.29 0.54 27.80
N VAL A 176 9.54 0.49 27.37
CA VAL A 176 10.66 0.92 28.21
C VAL A 176 11.38 2.02 27.45
N ALA A 177 11.24 3.25 27.96
CA ALA A 177 12.16 4.33 27.67
C ALA A 177 13.49 4.01 28.35
N LEU A 178 14.60 4.03 27.61
CA LEU A 178 15.92 4.13 28.21
C LEU A 178 16.48 5.51 27.90
N ALA A 179 16.79 6.18 29.01
CA ALA A 179 17.36 7.51 29.08
C ALA A 179 18.77 7.55 28.49
N TYR A 180 19.12 8.73 28.02
CA TYR A 180 20.48 9.15 27.73
C TYR A 180 21.39 8.95 28.95
N CYS A 181 22.52 8.28 28.74
CA CYS A 181 23.82 8.51 29.37
C CYS A 181 24.90 8.11 28.36
#